data_AF-A0A830GAS1-F1
#
_entry.id   AF-A0A830GAS1-F1
#
_cell.length_a   1.000
_cell.length_b   1.000
_cell.length_c   1.000
_cell.angle_alpha   90.00
_cell.angle_beta   90.00
_cell.angle_gamma   90.00
#
_symmetry.space_group_name_H-M   'P 1'
#
loop_
_entity.id
_entity.type
_entity.pdbx_description
1 polymer ?
#
loop_
_entity_poly.entity_id
_entity_poly.type
_entity_poly.pdbx_seq_one_letter_code
_entity_poly.pdbx_strand_id
1 'polypeptide(L)'
;MFTVLASFVLGVVSSTIVWFYIKPLSDVASCIQQVDTDLRYYRDVITSPGPNSHAASELDEASEALRMDGAELRAATNRVPFYSDVRHLAGLPSRGAIDESYRKLIGLSNGVYEEDANRTNTDWLDDVESELEL
;
A
#
# COMPACT_ATOMS: atom_id res chain seq x y z
N MET A 1 26.64 -35.02 -18.00
CA MET A 1 26.66 -33.73 -18.74
C MET A 1 25.25 -33.15 -18.88
N PHE A 2 24.27 -33.88 -19.42
CA PHE A 2 22.88 -33.43 -19.52
C PHE A 2 22.23 -33.06 -18.18
N THR A 3 22.45 -33.85 -17.12
CA THR A 3 21.92 -33.57 -15.78
C THR A 3 22.47 -32.28 -15.19
N VAL A 4 23.77 -32.00 -15.39
CA VAL A 4 24.43 -30.78 -14.92
C VAL A 4 23.88 -29.55 -15.64
N LEU A 5 23.72 -29.62 -16.96
CA LEU A 5 23.12 -28.55 -17.75
C LEU A 5 21.64 -28.31 -17.39
N ALA A 6 20.87 -29.37 -17.21
CA ALA A 6 19.47 -29.28 -16.80
C ALA A 6 19.32 -28.61 -15.43
N SER A 7 20.13 -29.01 -14.44
CA SER A 7 20.12 -28.39 -13.10
C SER A 7 20.53 -26.92 -13.15
N PHE A 8 21.53 -26.56 -13.98
CA PHE A 8 21.94 -25.17 -14.16
C PHE A 8 20.81 -24.31 -14.74
N VAL A 9 20.17 -24.78 -15.83
CA VAL A 9 19.05 -24.06 -16.46
C VAL A 9 17.89 -23.90 -15.49
N LEU A 10 17.51 -24.96 -14.77
CA LEU A 10 16.46 -24.89 -13.74
C LEU A 10 16.80 -23.88 -12.63
N GLY A 11 18.06 -23.84 -12.19
CA GLY A 11 18.53 -22.89 -11.18
C GLY A 11 18.44 -21.43 -11.64
N VAL A 12 18.81 -21.16 -12.89
CA VAL A 12 18.71 -19.81 -13.48
C VAL A 12 17.25 -19.38 -13.63
N VAL A 13 16.39 -20.27 -14.14
CA VAL A 13 14.95 -19.98 -14.29
C VAL A 13 14.29 -19.72 -12.93
N SER A 14 14.57 -20.56 -11.93
CA SER A 14 14.06 -20.36 -10.56
C SER A 14 14.51 -19.03 -9.98
N SER A 15 15.80 -18.69 -10.10
CA SER A 15 16.35 -17.43 -9.61
C SER A 15 15.70 -16.23 -10.29
N THR A 16 15.43 -16.35 -11.59
CA THR A 16 14.75 -15.32 -12.38
C THR A 16 13.32 -15.11 -11.89
N ILE A 17 12.58 -16.19 -11.66
CA ILE A 17 11.20 -16.11 -11.15
C ILE A 17 11.16 -15.42 -9.78
N VAL A 18 12.06 -15.78 -8.87
CA VAL A 18 12.15 -15.17 -7.54
C VAL A 18 12.40 -13.66 -7.62
N TRP A 19 13.38 -13.25 -8.42
CA TRP A 19 13.78 -11.85 -8.52
C TRP A 19 12.77 -10.96 -9.23
N PHE A 20 12.11 -11.48 -10.27
CA PHE A 20 11.22 -10.67 -11.10
C PHE A 20 9.75 -10.70 -10.65
N TYR A 21 9.33 -11.72 -9.90
CA TYR A 21 7.92 -11.86 -9.51
C TYR A 21 7.75 -11.96 -8.00
N ILE A 22 8.41 -12.92 -7.33
CA ILE A 22 8.14 -13.19 -5.91
C ILE A 22 8.54 -12.01 -5.03
N LYS A 23 9.77 -11.50 -5.21
CA LYS A 23 10.25 -10.38 -4.40
C LYS A 23 9.42 -9.10 -4.64
N PRO A 24 9.18 -8.66 -5.88
CA PRO A 24 8.32 -7.50 -6.12
C PRO A 24 6.90 -7.64 -5.57
N LEU A 25 6.29 -8.83 -5.63
CA LEU A 25 4.97 -9.09 -5.03
C LEU A 25 5.01 -9.01 -3.50
N SER A 26 6.06 -9.55 -2.88
CA SER A 26 6.28 -9.42 -1.45
C SER A 26 6.45 -7.97 -1.03
N ASP A 27 7.14 -7.15 -1.83
CA ASP A 27 7.30 -5.72 -1.54
C ASP A 27 5.95 -4.99 -1.55
N VAL A 28 5.04 -5.32 -2.49
CA VAL A 28 3.67 -4.77 -2.50
C VAL A 28 2.89 -5.20 -1.25
N ALA A 29 2.96 -6.49 -0.88
CA ALA A 29 2.29 -6.99 0.32
C ALA A 29 2.77 -6.27 1.59
N SER A 30 4.08 -6.02 1.70
CA SER A 30 4.67 -5.27 2.81
C SER A 30 4.17 -3.82 2.84
N CYS A 31 4.05 -3.14 1.69
CA CYS A 31 3.47 -1.80 1.64
C CYS A 31 2.00 -1.78 2.10
N ILE A 32 1.21 -2.79 1.73
CA ILE A 32 -0.19 -2.92 2.20
C ILE A 32 -0.25 -3.07 3.73
N GLN A 33 0.65 -3.88 4.31
CA GLN A 33 0.75 -4.03 5.76
C GLN A 33 1.18 -2.75 6.47
N GLN A 34 2.08 -1.97 5.84
CA GLN A 34 2.47 -0.66 6.35
C GLN A 34 1.28 0.30 6.37
N VAL A 35 0.52 0.38 5.27
CA VAL A 35 -0.73 1.17 5.19
C VAL A 35 -1.70 0.78 6.30
N ASP A 36 -1.96 -0.52 6.52
CA ASP A 36 -2.84 -0.98 7.60
C ASP A 36 -2.34 -0.55 8.98
N THR A 37 -1.04 -0.67 9.20
CA THR A 37 -0.40 -0.29 10.46
C THR A 37 -0.58 1.20 10.73
N ASP A 38 -0.32 2.04 9.74
CA ASP A 38 -0.38 3.49 9.87
C ASP A 38 -1.82 3.99 9.94
N LEU A 39 -2.76 3.39 9.18
CA LEU A 39 -4.19 3.69 9.31
C LEU A 39 -4.72 3.37 10.72
N ARG A 40 -4.30 2.25 11.32
CA ARG A 40 -4.68 1.89 12.70
C ARG A 40 -4.04 2.82 13.72
N TYR A 41 -2.76 3.14 13.53
CA TYR A 41 -2.01 4.00 14.45
C TYR A 41 -2.55 5.43 14.45
N TYR A 42 -2.84 6.00 13.28
CA TYR A 42 -3.37 7.35 13.12
C TYR A 42 -4.90 7.43 13.09
N ARG A 43 -5.62 6.36 13.44
CA ARG A 43 -7.09 6.30 13.35
C ARG A 43 -7.77 7.45 14.09
N ASP A 44 -7.28 7.82 15.27
CA ASP A 44 -7.85 8.92 16.06
C ASP A 44 -7.60 10.29 15.42
N VAL A 45 -6.44 10.49 14.78
CA VAL A 45 -6.10 11.71 14.02
C VAL A 45 -6.95 11.83 12.76
N ILE A 46 -7.15 10.71 12.07
CA ILE A 46 -7.95 10.65 10.84
C ILE A 46 -9.43 10.89 11.12
N THR A 47 -9.98 10.23 12.14
CA THR A 47 -11.42 10.29 12.46
C THR A 47 -11.79 11.53 13.27
N SER A 48 -10.87 12.12 14.03
CA SER A 48 -11.12 13.38 14.76
C SER A 48 -10.14 14.46 14.31
N PRO A 49 -10.20 14.91 13.04
CA PRO A 49 -9.20 15.79 12.45
C PRO A 49 -9.24 17.21 13.02
N GLY A 50 -8.18 17.96 12.72
CA GLY A 50 -8.10 19.40 12.92
C GLY A 50 -7.22 19.86 14.10
N PRO A 51 -6.78 21.13 14.05
CA PRO A 51 -5.79 21.68 14.98
C PRO A 51 -6.34 21.90 16.41
N ASN A 52 -7.66 21.86 16.58
CA ASN A 52 -8.29 21.90 17.90
C ASN A 52 -8.30 20.53 18.61
N SER A 53 -8.14 19.44 17.86
CA SER A 53 -8.22 18.07 18.37
C SER A 53 -6.83 17.49 18.67
N HIS A 54 -5.82 17.84 17.87
CA HIS A 54 -4.47 17.26 17.92
C HIS A 54 -3.38 18.32 17.82
N ALA A 55 -2.17 17.98 18.27
CA ALA A 55 -1.03 18.86 18.08
C ALA A 55 -0.63 18.95 16.61
N ALA A 56 -0.13 20.11 16.16
CA ALA A 56 0.31 20.30 14.77
C ALA A 56 1.35 19.25 14.33
N SER A 57 2.24 18.83 15.23
CA SER A 57 3.22 17.77 14.95
C SER A 57 2.59 16.41 14.66
N GLU A 58 1.50 16.07 15.35
CA GLU A 58 0.78 14.79 15.15
C GLU A 58 0.03 14.80 13.82
N LEU A 59 -0.57 15.95 13.46
CA LEU A 59 -1.21 16.14 12.15
C LEU A 59 -0.19 16.03 11.01
N ASP A 60 0.97 16.66 11.16
CA ASP A 60 2.05 16.63 10.17
C ASP A 60 2.62 15.21 10.00
N GLU A 61 2.81 14.48 11.10
CA GLU A 61 3.29 13.10 11.07
C GLU A 61 2.28 12.16 10.38
N ALA A 62 0.99 12.26 10.72
CA ALA A 62 -0.06 11.48 10.09
C ALA A 62 -0.20 11.80 8.60
N SER A 63 -0.17 13.10 8.24
CA SER A 63 -0.25 13.56 6.85
C SER A 63 0.90 13.00 6.02
N GLU A 64 2.14 13.07 6.53
CA GLU A 64 3.31 12.58 5.80
C GLU A 64 3.30 11.05 5.68
N ALA A 65 2.96 10.32 6.75
CA ALA A 65 2.85 8.87 6.71
C ALA A 65 1.85 8.40 5.64
N LEU A 66 0.64 8.95 5.63
CA LEU A 66 -0.40 8.61 4.64
C LEU A 66 0.02 8.95 3.20
N ARG A 67 0.74 10.06 3.01
CA ARG A 67 1.30 10.43 1.70
C ARG A 67 2.37 9.46 1.23
N MET A 68 3.29 9.11 2.13
CA MET A 68 4.37 8.17 1.87
C MET A 68 3.81 6.80 1.53
N ASP A 69 2.89 6.28 2.34
CA ASP A 69 2.20 5.02 2.13
C ASP A 69 1.58 4.91 0.75
N GLY A 70 0.80 5.92 0.35
CA GLY A 70 0.22 5.96 -0.98
C GLY A 70 1.28 5.95 -2.08
N ALA A 71 2.32 6.76 -1.94
CA ALA A 71 3.39 6.85 -2.93
C ALA A 71 4.17 5.52 -3.05
N GLU A 72 4.49 4.90 -1.93
CA GLU A 72 5.23 3.63 -1.86
C GLU A 72 4.40 2.48 -2.40
N LEU A 73 3.13 2.36 -2.00
CA LEU A 73 2.22 1.32 -2.50
C LEU A 73 2.10 1.39 -4.03
N ARG A 74 1.92 2.59 -4.58
CA ARG A 74 1.83 2.81 -6.03
C ARG A 74 3.16 2.52 -6.72
N ALA A 75 4.29 2.94 -6.13
CA ALA A 75 5.62 2.69 -6.67
C ALA A 75 5.96 1.19 -6.68
N ALA A 76 5.70 0.47 -5.58
CA ALA A 76 5.91 -0.96 -5.46
C ALA A 76 5.11 -1.71 -6.54
N THR A 77 3.83 -1.37 -6.71
CA THR A 77 2.95 -1.97 -7.72
C THR A 77 3.43 -1.75 -9.15
N ASN A 78 4.00 -0.57 -9.43
CA ASN A 78 4.55 -0.25 -10.76
C ASN A 78 5.88 -0.94 -11.06
N ARG A 79 6.59 -1.43 -10.04
CA ARG A 79 7.82 -2.22 -10.23
C ARG A 79 7.53 -3.67 -10.60
N VAL A 80 6.32 -4.19 -10.35
CA VAL A 80 5.96 -5.57 -10.66
C VAL A 80 5.60 -5.71 -12.15
N PRO A 81 6.38 -6.49 -12.93
CA PRO A 81 6.05 -6.76 -14.31
C PRO A 81 4.78 -7.61 -14.39
N PHE A 82 3.90 -7.31 -15.35
CA PHE A 82 2.65 -8.05 -15.57
C PHE A 82 1.79 -8.20 -14.30
N TYR A 83 1.82 -7.19 -13.41
CA TYR A 83 1.11 -7.23 -12.12
C TYR A 83 -0.34 -7.73 -12.21
N SER A 84 -1.09 -7.30 -13.23
CA SER A 84 -2.48 -7.73 -13.43
C SER A 84 -2.64 -9.24 -13.56
N ASP A 85 -1.65 -9.91 -14.13
CA ASP A 85 -1.64 -11.37 -14.33
C ASP A 85 -1.12 -12.10 -13.08
N VAL A 86 -0.10 -11.54 -12.43
CA VAL A 86 0.63 -12.23 -11.35
C VAL A 86 0.13 -11.91 -9.94
N ARG A 87 -0.67 -10.85 -9.75
CA ARG A 87 -1.25 -10.46 -8.44
C ARG A 87 -2.03 -11.60 -7.77
N HIS A 88 -2.68 -12.45 -8.58
CA HIS A 88 -3.51 -13.55 -8.12
C HIS A 88 -2.71 -14.64 -7.41
N LEU A 89 -1.42 -14.76 -7.71
CA LEU A 89 -0.53 -15.72 -7.04
C LEU A 89 -0.26 -15.35 -5.57
N ALA A 90 -0.40 -14.06 -5.24
CA ALA A 90 -0.11 -13.52 -3.92
C ALA A 90 -1.37 -12.96 -3.23
N GLY A 91 -2.56 -13.13 -3.81
CA GLY A 91 -3.81 -12.58 -3.26
C GLY A 91 -3.80 -11.05 -3.16
N LEU A 92 -3.13 -10.36 -4.08
CA LEU A 92 -3.02 -8.91 -4.02
C LEU A 92 -4.16 -8.18 -4.73
N PRO A 93 -4.51 -6.96 -4.27
CA PRO A 93 -5.55 -6.13 -4.87
C PRO A 93 -5.33 -5.81 -6.34
N SER A 94 -6.38 -5.29 -6.99
CA SER A 94 -6.27 -4.85 -8.37
C SER A 94 -5.47 -3.55 -8.49
N ARG A 95 -4.86 -3.28 -9.67
CA ARG A 95 -4.25 -1.96 -9.94
C ARG A 95 -5.26 -0.82 -9.73
N GLY A 96 -6.51 -1.05 -10.11
CA GLY A 96 -7.58 -0.07 -9.92
C GLY A 96 -7.85 0.21 -8.44
N ALA A 97 -7.91 -0.84 -7.62
CA ALA A 97 -8.04 -0.71 -6.16
C ALA A 97 -6.83 0.04 -5.58
N ILE A 98 -5.61 -0.31 -5.96
CA ILE A 98 -4.40 0.37 -5.48
C ILE A 98 -4.36 1.85 -5.89
N ASP A 99 -4.73 2.18 -7.13
CA ASP A 99 -4.78 3.58 -7.58
C ASP A 99 -5.89 4.37 -6.87
N GLU A 100 -7.00 3.73 -6.51
CA GLU A 100 -8.07 4.35 -5.76
C GLU A 100 -7.70 4.55 -4.29
N SER A 101 -7.12 3.54 -3.65
CA SER A 101 -6.57 3.63 -2.30
C SER A 101 -5.48 4.70 -2.21
N TYR A 102 -4.61 4.81 -3.23
CA TYR A 102 -3.65 5.91 -3.33
C TYR A 102 -4.32 7.29 -3.27
N ARG A 103 -5.39 7.51 -4.05
CA ARG A 103 -6.11 8.80 -4.03
C ARG A 103 -6.74 9.07 -2.68
N LYS A 104 -7.33 8.05 -2.05
CA LYS A 104 -7.96 8.15 -0.74
C LYS A 104 -6.93 8.43 0.35
N LEU A 105 -5.76 7.79 0.34
CA LEU A 105 -4.65 8.08 1.25
C LEU A 105 -4.16 9.53 1.10
N ILE A 106 -4.05 10.04 -0.13
CA ILE A 106 -3.76 11.47 -0.36
C ILE A 106 -4.90 12.36 0.15
N GLY A 107 -6.15 11.94 -0.03
CA GLY A 107 -7.33 12.61 0.55
C GLY A 107 -7.23 12.70 2.07
N LEU A 108 -7.05 11.57 2.75
CA LEU A 108 -6.88 11.46 4.19
C LEU A 108 -5.74 12.35 4.69
N SER A 109 -4.59 12.35 4.00
CA SER A 109 -3.45 13.19 4.36
C SER A 109 -3.75 14.69 4.37
N ASN A 110 -4.67 15.15 3.52
CA ASN A 110 -5.11 16.55 3.55
C ASN A 110 -6.24 16.74 4.57
N GLY A 111 -7.12 15.74 4.70
CA GLY A 111 -8.27 15.75 5.59
C GLY A 111 -7.92 15.79 7.08
N VAL A 112 -6.72 15.38 7.50
CA VAL A 112 -6.30 15.48 8.91
C VAL A 112 -6.27 16.92 9.43
N TYR A 113 -6.12 17.92 8.55
CA TYR A 113 -6.14 19.34 8.93
C TYR A 113 -7.53 19.98 8.94
N GLU A 114 -8.54 19.29 8.41
CA GLU A 114 -9.89 19.83 8.22
C GLU A 114 -10.84 19.34 9.33
N GLU A 115 -11.28 20.24 10.21
CA GLU A 115 -12.13 19.88 11.38
C GLU A 115 -13.43 19.15 11.01
N ASP A 116 -14.03 19.50 9.87
CA ASP A 116 -15.30 18.93 9.41
C ASP A 116 -15.11 17.67 8.54
N ALA A 117 -13.88 17.21 8.31
CA ALA A 117 -13.59 16.09 7.42
C ALA A 117 -13.85 14.71 8.04
N ASN A 118 -14.25 14.62 9.32
CA ASN A 118 -14.48 13.35 10.04
C ASN A 118 -15.28 12.33 9.21
N ARG A 119 -16.42 12.74 8.66
CA ARG A 119 -17.30 11.82 7.89
C ARG A 119 -16.62 11.33 6.62
N THR A 120 -16.06 12.26 5.84
CA THR A 120 -15.36 11.94 4.59
C THR A 120 -14.14 11.06 4.84
N ASN A 121 -13.36 11.35 5.89
CA ASN A 121 -12.20 10.57 6.27
C ASN A 121 -12.60 9.17 6.72
N THR A 122 -13.70 9.03 7.45
CA THR A 122 -14.22 7.71 7.85
C THR A 122 -14.64 6.90 6.63
N ASP A 123 -15.39 7.51 5.70
CA ASP A 123 -15.81 6.85 4.46
C ASP A 123 -14.58 6.41 3.62
N TRP A 124 -13.55 7.26 3.51
CA TRP A 124 -12.32 6.93 2.81
C TRP A 124 -11.48 5.86 3.49
N LEU A 125 -11.47 5.83 4.83
CA LEU A 125 -10.75 4.81 5.59
C LEU A 125 -11.38 3.44 5.39
N ASP A 126 -12.71 3.32 5.51
CA ASP A 126 -13.45 2.08 5.25
C ASP A 126 -13.24 1.58 3.81
N ASP A 127 -13.23 2.52 2.86
CA ASP A 127 -12.97 2.24 1.46
C ASP A 127 -11.56 1.68 1.22
N VAL A 128 -10.53 2.27 1.84
CA VAL A 128 -9.14 1.79 1.71
C VAL A 128 -9.00 0.41 2.35
N GLU A 129 -9.57 0.21 3.54
CA GLU A 129 -9.59 -1.10 4.20
C GLU A 129 -10.26 -2.15 3.30
N SER A 130 -11.40 -1.82 2.67
CA SER A 130 -12.08 -2.74 1.75
C SER A 130 -11.32 -2.99 0.44
N GLU A 131 -10.68 -1.98 -0.14
CA GLU A 131 -9.96 -2.09 -1.41
C GLU A 131 -8.65 -2.88 -1.29
N LEU A 132 -8.01 -2.77 -0.13
CA LEU A 132 -6.75 -3.45 0.19
C LEU A 132 -6.94 -4.77 0.93
N GLU A 133 -8.19 -5.14 1.24
CA GLU A 133 -8.56 -6.37 1.97
C GLU A 133 -7.90 -6.46 3.36
N LEU A 134 -7.95 -5.36 4.11
CA LEU A 134 -7.37 -5.19 5.46
C LEU A 134 -8.27 -5.64 6.61
#